data_AF-A0A1L7RCT5-F1
#
_entry.id   AF-A0A1L7RCT5-F1
#
_cell.length_a   1.000
_cell.length_b   1.000
_cell.length_c   1.000
_cell.angle_alpha   90.00
_cell.angle_beta   90.00
_cell.angle_gamma   90.00
#
_symmetry.space_group_name_H-M   'P 1'
#
loop_
_entity.id
_entity.type
_entity.pdbx_description
1 polymer ?
#
loop_
_entity_poly.entity_id
_entity_poly.type
_entity_poly.pdbx_seq_one_letter_code
_entity_poly.pdbx_strand_id
1 'polypeptide(L)' 'MTDEEKQGAIEELRVLVQDSRAELGLEDGSSKAETLSQDLSDAWKSPKADDCEDLISEMVTEIYNDWYNLEGALET' A
#
# COMPACT_ATOMS: atom_id res chain seq x y z
N MET A 1 -4.42 5.06 31.27
CA MET A 1 -4.89 5.57 29.98
C MET A 1 -6.40 5.66 30.07
N THR A 2 -6.95 6.86 29.91
CA THR A 2 -8.39 7.11 29.83
C THR A 2 -8.90 6.70 28.44
N ASP A 3 -10.22 6.59 28.29
CA ASP A 3 -10.82 6.28 26.98
C ASP A 3 -10.54 7.39 25.95
N GLU A 4 -10.46 8.66 26.40
CA GLU A 4 -10.10 9.80 25.55
C GLU A 4 -8.64 9.74 25.08
N GLU A 5 -7.70 9.39 25.98
CA GLU A 5 -6.28 9.20 25.62
C GLU A 5 -6.12 8.05 24.61
N LYS A 6 -6.89 6.97 24.79
CA LYS A 6 -6.88 5.82 23.87
C LYS A 6 -7.42 6.21 22.49
N GLN A 7 -8.53 6.96 22.45
CA GLN A 7 -9.14 7.39 21.19
C GLN A 7 -8.25 8.38 20.43
N GLY A 8 -7.58 9.30 21.13
CA GLY A 8 -6.58 10.18 20.54
C GLY A 8 -5.41 9.42 19.91
N ALA A 9 -4.88 8.40 20.60
CA ALA A 9 -3.78 7.58 20.07
C ALA A 9 -4.19 6.77 18.82
N ILE A 10 -5.43 6.28 18.75
CA ILE A 10 -5.96 5.57 17.58
C ILE A 10 -6.06 6.52 16.37
N GLU A 11 -6.54 7.75 16.59
CA GLU A 11 -6.64 8.75 15.53
C GLU A 11 -5.26 9.16 15.00
N GLU A 12 -4.29 9.40 15.88
CA GLU A 12 -2.90 9.68 15.48
C GLU A 12 -2.30 8.54 14.65
N LEU A 13 -2.52 7.29 15.07
CA LEU A 13 -2.08 6.12 14.29
C LEU A 13 -2.77 6.05 12.93
N ARG A 14 -4.05 6.39 12.84
CA ARG A 14 -4.79 6.41 11.57
C ARG A 14 -4.18 7.42 10.61
N VAL A 15 -3.89 8.64 11.08
CA VAL A 15 -3.23 9.67 10.27
C VAL A 15 -1.86 9.19 9.79
N LEU A 16 -1.06 8.58 10.65
CA LEU A 16 0.25 8.03 10.26
C LEU A 16 0.15 6.93 9.19
N VAL A 17 -0.87 6.07 9.28
CA VAL A 17 -1.16 5.03 8.28
C VAL A 17 -1.52 5.66 6.94
N GLN A 18 -2.43 6.65 6.95
CA GLN A 18 -2.86 7.36 5.75
C GLN A 18 -1.69 8.09 5.06
N ASP A 19 -0.87 8.81 5.84
CA ASP A 19 0.32 9.50 5.33
C ASP A 19 1.33 8.50 4.73
N SER A 20 1.58 7.37 5.41
CA SER A 20 2.49 6.33 4.91
C SER A 20 1.99 5.72 3.60
N ARG A 21 0.69 5.46 3.47
CA ARG A 21 0.09 5.00 2.21
C ARG A 21 0.27 6.02 1.09
N ALA A 22 0.04 7.30 1.37
CA ALA A 22 0.20 8.37 0.39
C ALA A 22 1.65 8.51 -0.09
N GLU A 23 2.63 8.45 0.82
CA GLU A 23 4.06 8.46 0.47
C GLU A 23 4.46 7.28 -0.42
N LEU A 24 3.90 6.10 -0.16
CA LEU A 24 4.08 4.92 -0.99
C LEU A 24 3.31 5.01 -2.32
N GLY A 25 2.38 5.95 -2.47
CA GLY A 25 1.47 6.06 -3.61
C GLY A 25 0.47 4.91 -3.66
N LEU A 26 0.03 4.41 -2.51
CA LEU A 26 -0.90 3.29 -2.31
C LEU A 26 -2.25 3.77 -1.76
N GLU A 27 -2.68 4.94 -2.20
CA GLU A 27 -3.98 5.52 -1.89
C GLU A 27 -5.11 4.69 -2.47
N ASP A 28 -6.34 4.90 -1.99
CA ASP A 28 -7.50 4.19 -2.49
C ASP A 28 -7.68 4.41 -4.00
N GLY A 29 -7.80 3.31 -4.75
CA GLY A 29 -7.81 3.34 -6.22
C GLY A 29 -6.44 3.54 -6.88
N SER A 30 -5.33 3.38 -6.16
CA SER A 30 -3.97 3.49 -6.71
C SER A 30 -3.73 2.51 -7.87
N SER A 31 -3.17 3.03 -8.97
CA SER A 31 -2.68 2.25 -10.11
C SER A 31 -1.18 1.93 -10.02
N LYS A 32 -0.57 2.08 -8.84
CA LYS A 32 0.90 2.02 -8.70
C LYS A 32 1.46 0.62 -9.00
N ALA A 33 0.77 -0.44 -8.58
CA ALA A 33 1.14 -1.81 -8.93
C ALA A 33 1.19 -2.02 -10.44
N GLU A 34 0.15 -1.57 -11.15
CA GLU A 34 0.02 -1.65 -12.61
C GLU A 34 1.05 -0.77 -13.33
N THR A 35 1.36 0.41 -12.79
CA THR A 35 2.34 1.33 -13.39
C THR A 35 3.78 0.78 -13.23
N LEU A 36 4.12 0.28 -12.04
CA LEU A 36 5.45 -0.30 -11.77
C LEU A 36 5.73 -1.56 -12.59
N SER A 37 4.72 -2.43 -12.72
CA SER A 37 4.79 -3.64 -13.56
C SER A 37 5.02 -3.27 -15.02
N GLN A 38 4.17 -2.39 -15.57
CA GLN A 38 4.28 -1.93 -16.96
C GLN A 38 5.63 -1.26 -17.25
N ASP A 39 6.11 -0.37 -16.36
CA ASP A 39 7.40 0.32 -16.50
C ASP A 39 8.58 -0.65 -16.53
N LEU A 40 8.53 -1.73 -15.73
CA LEU A 40 9.56 -2.78 -15.73
C LEU A 40 9.61 -3.50 -17.07
N SER A 41 8.45 -3.94 -17.56
CA SER A 41 8.35 -4.66 -18.83
C SER A 41 8.68 -3.77 -20.02
N ASP A 42 8.48 -2.45 -19.91
CA ASP A 42 8.92 -1.48 -20.91
C ASP A 42 10.42 -1.23 -20.91
N ALA A 43 11.04 -1.15 -19.73
CA ALA A 43 12.48 -0.96 -19.59
C ALA A 43 13.29 -2.22 -19.94
N TRP A 44 12.74 -3.41 -19.69
CA TRP A 44 13.44 -4.68 -19.88
C TRP A 44 12.63 -5.66 -20.73
N LYS A 45 12.96 -5.77 -22.02
CA LYS A 45 12.30 -6.74 -22.93
C LYS A 45 12.98 -8.11 -22.84
N SER A 46 12.47 -8.98 -21.97
CA SER A 46 12.97 -10.35 -21.70
C SER A 46 11.87 -11.19 -21.06
N PRO A 47 11.77 -12.51 -21.30
CA PRO A 47 10.81 -13.37 -20.59
C PRO A 47 10.95 -13.32 -19.05
N LYS A 48 12.16 -13.07 -18.55
CA LYS A 48 12.40 -12.86 -17.12
C LYS A 48 11.84 -11.54 -16.58
N ALA A 49 11.59 -10.57 -17.46
CA ALA A 49 10.96 -9.31 -17.07
C ALA A 49 9.48 -9.56 -16.80
N ASP A 50 8.79 -10.33 -17.65
CA ASP A 50 7.40 -10.75 -17.45
C ASP A 50 7.24 -11.52 -16.12
N ASP A 51 8.13 -12.48 -15.81
CA ASP A 51 8.11 -13.19 -14.52
C ASP A 51 8.29 -12.23 -13.32
N CYS A 52 9.13 -11.20 -13.46
CA CYS A 52 9.34 -10.19 -12.42
C CYS A 52 8.21 -9.16 -12.36
N GLU A 53 7.54 -8.89 -13.47
CA GLU A 53 6.40 -7.99 -13.60
C GLU A 53 5.24 -8.49 -12.73
N ASP A 54 4.87 -9.76 -12.93
CA ASP A 54 3.82 -10.43 -12.16
C ASP A 54 4.13 -10.41 -10.65
N LEU A 55 5.38 -10.72 -10.30
CA LEU A 55 5.85 -10.76 -8.92
C LEU A 55 5.78 -9.37 -8.24
N ILE A 56 6.20 -8.31 -8.93
CA ILE A 56 6.14 -6.94 -8.40
C ILE A 56 4.68 -6.49 -8.25
N SER A 57 3.83 -6.80 -9.24
CA SER A 57 2.40 -6.48 -9.17
C SER A 57 1.71 -7.14 -7.97
N GLU A 58 2.01 -8.42 -7.72
CA GLU A 58 1.51 -9.17 -6.57
C GLU A 58 1.96 -8.53 -5.25
N MET A 59 3.27 -8.29 -5.08
CA MET A 59 3.82 -7.70 -3.85
C MET A 59 3.25 -6.32 -3.54
N VAL A 60 3.14 -5.44 -4.53
CA VAL A 60 2.61 -4.07 -4.32
C VAL A 60 1.12 -4.14 -3.97
N THR A 61 0.37 -5.09 -4.55
CA THR A 61 -1.04 -5.34 -4.22
C THR A 61 -1.20 -5.89 -2.80
N GLU A 62 -0.36 -6.83 -2.37
CA GLU A 62 -0.36 -7.34 -0.99
C GLU A 62 -0.08 -6.21 0.01
N ILE A 63 0.94 -5.38 -0.23
CA ILE A 63 1.28 -4.24 0.63
C ILE A 63 0.10 -3.24 0.70
N TYR A 64 -0.56 -2.97 -0.43
CA TYR A 64 -1.78 -2.15 -0.45
C TYR A 64 -2.87 -2.72 0.48
N ASN A 65 -3.16 -4.02 0.35
CA ASN A 65 -4.17 -4.69 1.15
C ASN A 65 -3.82 -4.70 2.64
N ASP A 66 -2.55 -4.92 2.99
CA ASP A 66 -2.09 -4.90 4.38
C ASP A 66 -2.30 -3.52 5.02
N TRP A 67 -1.97 -2.45 4.31
CA TRP A 67 -2.23 -1.09 4.78
C TRP A 67 -3.71 -0.78 4.92
N TYR A 68 -4.53 -1.21 3.96
CA TYR A 68 -5.98 -1.04 4.01
C TYR A 68 -6.60 -1.78 5.20
N ASN A 69 -6.15 -3.01 5.46
CA ASN A 69 -6.59 -3.80 6.60
C ASN A 69 -6.16 -3.17 7.94
N LEU A 70 -4.94 -2.62 8.01
CA LEU A 70 -4.46 -1.93 9.21
C LEU A 70 -5.29 -0.68 9.51
N GLU A 71 -5.63 0.10 8.48
CA GLU A 71 -6.51 1.26 8.65
C GLU A 71 -7.91 0.85 9.13
N GLY A 72 -8.52 -0.17 8.52
CA GLY A 72 -9.82 -0.69 8.95
C GLY A 72 -9.82 -1.26 10.38
N ALA A 73 -8.70 -1.84 10.83
CA ALA A 73 -8.55 -2.31 12.21
C ALA A 73 -8.49 -1.16 13.23
N LEU A 74 -8.16 0.06 12.81
CA LEU A 74 -8.17 1.26 13.64
C LEU A 74 -9.57 1.92 13.71
N GLU A 75 -10.51 1.54 12.84
CA GLU A 75 -11.89 2.03 12.83
C GLU A 75 -12.84 1.24 13.76
N THR A 76 -12.38 0.13 14.34
CA THR A 76 -13.18 -0.81 15.18
C THR A 76 -12.70 -0.88 16.62
#